data_AF-A0A662FC03-F1
#
_entry.id   AF-A0A662FC03-F1
#
_cell.length_a   1.000
_cell.length_b   1.000
_cell.length_c   1.000
_cell.angle_alpha   90.00
_cell.angle_beta   90.00
_cell.angle_gamma   90.00
#
_symmetry.space_group_name_H-M   'P 1'
#
loop_
_entity.id
_entity.type
_entity.pdbx_description
1 polymer ?
#
loop_
_entity_poly.entity_id
_entity_poly.type
_entity_poly.pdbx_seq_one_letter_code
_entity_poly.pdbx_strand_id
1 'polypeptide(L)'
;MTELVATLGTGKGSWNYLRQLITKHDWDSIKLVTNSFGAERFSIEGKEISFVVIDDRKSLPLLIEDIYSQLNGKIEGTEVALNLISGTGKEHMALLSALLKLGLGIRLVGLKGDEVAEI
;
A
#
# COMPACT_ATOMS: atom_id res chain seq x y z
N MET A 1 -15.99 5.86 0.99
CA MET A 1 -15.02 5.11 0.17
C MET A 1 -13.86 4.71 1.06
N THR A 2 -13.43 3.47 1.00
CA THR A 2 -12.36 2.93 1.84
C THR A 2 -11.33 2.26 0.94
N GLU A 3 -10.40 3.07 0.45
CA GLU A 3 -9.30 2.63 -0.41
C GLU A 3 -8.09 2.27 0.44
N LEU A 4 -7.59 1.04 0.30
CA LEU A 4 -6.39 0.57 0.98
C LEU A 4 -5.17 0.87 0.13
N VAL A 5 -4.18 1.55 0.72
CA VAL A 5 -2.84 1.68 0.18
C VAL A 5 -1.87 1.06 1.17
N ALA A 6 -1.08 0.08 0.73
CA ALA A 6 -0.11 -0.57 1.62
C ALA A 6 1.22 -0.85 0.93
N THR A 7 2.30 -0.83 1.68
CA THR A 7 3.59 -1.33 1.21
C THR A 7 3.62 -2.85 1.31
N LEU A 8 4.25 -3.51 0.34
CA LEU A 8 4.51 -4.94 0.32
C LEU A 8 5.99 -5.16 0.00
N GLY A 9 6.77 -5.51 1.02
CA GLY A 9 8.17 -5.87 0.87
C GLY A 9 8.38 -7.30 0.37
N THR A 10 9.62 -7.65 0.07
CA THR A 10 10.02 -9.00 -0.37
C THR A 10 9.98 -10.06 0.74
N GLY A 11 9.96 -9.62 2.01
CA GLY A 11 9.89 -10.50 3.17
C GLY A 11 8.51 -11.15 3.34
N LYS A 12 8.43 -12.45 3.04
CA LYS A 12 7.19 -13.26 3.11
C LYS A 12 6.51 -13.27 4.49
N GLY A 13 7.22 -12.95 5.57
CA GLY A 13 6.66 -12.94 6.93
C GLY A 13 5.49 -11.98 7.11
N SER A 14 5.50 -10.85 6.39
CA SER A 14 4.44 -9.83 6.42
C SER A 14 3.33 -10.08 5.39
N TRP A 15 3.49 -11.05 4.48
CA TRP A 15 2.51 -11.31 3.42
C TRP A 15 1.23 -11.90 3.99
N ASN A 16 1.34 -12.81 4.96
CA ASN A 16 0.16 -13.37 5.62
C ASN A 16 -0.61 -12.31 6.40
N TYR A 17 0.10 -11.31 6.95
CA TYR A 17 -0.53 -10.17 7.59
C TYR A 17 -1.34 -9.34 6.58
N LEU A 18 -0.73 -8.98 5.43
CA LEU A 18 -1.43 -8.22 4.39
C LEU A 18 -2.60 -9.00 3.79
N ARG A 19 -2.47 -10.31 3.61
CA ARG A 19 -3.59 -11.17 3.19
C ARG A 19 -4.75 -11.05 4.14
N GLN A 20 -4.50 -11.20 5.44
CA GLN A 20 -5.54 -11.06 6.46
C GLN A 20 -6.15 -9.65 6.46
N LEU A 21 -5.34 -8.59 6.37
CA LEU A 21 -5.83 -7.21 6.29
C LEU A 21 -6.76 -6.99 5.09
N ILE A 22 -6.41 -7.56 3.93
CA ILE A 22 -7.19 -7.46 2.70
C ILE A 22 -8.47 -8.31 2.76
N THR A 23 -8.43 -9.50 3.36
CA THR A 23 -9.58 -10.41 3.37
C THR A 23 -10.57 -10.13 4.49
N LYS A 24 -10.14 -9.53 5.60
CA LYS A 24 -10.98 -9.26 6.80
C LYS A 24 -11.79 -7.97 6.71
N HIS A 25 -11.62 -7.18 5.65
CA HIS A 25 -12.38 -5.96 5.40
C HIS A 25 -12.68 -5.83 3.90
N ASP A 26 -13.84 -5.30 3.57
CA ASP A 26 -14.21 -5.01 2.19
C ASP A 26 -13.72 -3.62 1.80
N TRP A 27 -12.63 -3.59 1.04
CA TRP A 27 -12.03 -2.39 0.49
C TRP A 27 -12.62 -2.11 -0.89
N ASP A 28 -12.91 -0.83 -1.19
CA ASP A 28 -13.42 -0.42 -2.50
C ASP A 28 -12.34 -0.58 -3.58
N SER A 29 -11.10 -0.29 -3.21
CA SER A 29 -9.94 -0.59 -4.04
C SER A 29 -8.71 -0.89 -3.18
N ILE A 30 -7.80 -1.70 -3.73
CA ILE A 30 -6.58 -2.16 -3.05
C ILE A 30 -5.38 -1.81 -3.91
N LYS A 31 -4.46 -1.04 -3.35
CA LYS A 31 -3.25 -0.56 -4.01
C LYS A 31 -2.03 -0.99 -3.20
N LEU A 32 -1.19 -1.86 -3.77
CA LEU A 32 0.03 -2.35 -3.12
C LEU A 32 1.28 -1.76 -3.76
N VAL A 33 2.10 -1.07 -2.97
CA VAL A 33 3.40 -0.54 -3.39
C VAL A 33 4.46 -1.60 -3.15
N THR A 34 5.11 -2.05 -4.23
CA THR A 34 6.07 -3.16 -4.18
C THR A 34 7.02 -3.13 -5.38
N ASN A 35 8.03 -3.98 -5.38
CA ASN A 35 8.88 -4.20 -6.55
C ASN A 35 8.29 -5.25 -7.50
N SER A 36 8.88 -5.44 -8.67
CA SER A 36 8.38 -6.39 -9.67
C SER A 36 8.23 -7.81 -9.11
N PHE A 37 9.14 -8.24 -8.23
CA PHE A 37 9.05 -9.55 -7.59
C PHE A 37 7.81 -9.69 -6.72
N GLY A 38 7.46 -8.68 -5.92
CA GLY A 38 6.26 -8.70 -5.10
C GLY A 38 4.98 -8.71 -5.95
N ALA A 39 4.93 -7.91 -7.01
CA ALA A 39 3.79 -7.84 -7.93
C ALA A 39 3.52 -9.16 -8.65
N GLU A 40 4.56 -9.90 -9.05
CA GLU A 40 4.41 -11.20 -9.73
C GLU A 40 4.02 -12.34 -8.79
N ARG A 41 4.35 -12.24 -7.50
CA ARG A 41 4.28 -13.36 -6.55
C ARG A 41 3.17 -13.22 -5.51
N PHE A 42 2.64 -12.03 -5.33
CA PHE A 42 1.56 -11.78 -4.39
C PHE A 42 0.22 -11.76 -5.12
N SER A 43 -0.69 -12.61 -4.66
CA SER A 43 -2.08 -12.62 -5.11
C SER A 43 -2.97 -13.12 -3.98
N ILE A 44 -4.24 -12.75 -4.07
CA ILE A 44 -5.31 -13.19 -3.17
C ILE A 44 -6.46 -13.61 -4.07
N GLU A 45 -6.92 -14.83 -3.91
CA GLU A 45 -8.02 -15.38 -4.70
C GLU A 45 -9.29 -14.54 -4.49
N GLY A 46 -9.96 -14.17 -5.59
CA GLY A 46 -11.21 -13.40 -5.56
C GLY A 46 -11.08 -11.91 -5.19
N LYS A 47 -9.87 -11.36 -5.07
CA LYS A 47 -9.66 -9.91 -4.84
C LYS A 47 -8.79 -9.32 -5.95
N GLU A 48 -9.23 -8.20 -6.51
CA GLU A 48 -8.46 -7.43 -7.49
C GLU A 48 -7.48 -6.50 -6.76
N ILE A 49 -6.20 -6.56 -7.13
CA ILE A 49 -5.13 -5.78 -6.50
C ILE A 49 -4.42 -4.97 -7.58
N SER A 50 -4.40 -3.65 -7.39
CA SER A 50 -3.61 -2.75 -8.22
C SER A 50 -2.21 -2.63 -7.65
N PHE A 51 -1.19 -2.97 -8.44
CA PHE A 51 0.20 -2.86 -8.00
C PHE A 51 0.81 -1.54 -8.47
N VAL A 52 1.44 -0.82 -7.53
CA VAL A 52 2.32 0.31 -7.79
C VAL A 52 3.75 -0.25 -7.77
N VAL A 53 4.30 -0.48 -8.96
CA VAL A 53 5.60 -1.14 -9.10
C VAL A 53 6.71 -0.09 -9.01
N ILE A 54 7.65 -0.31 -8.09
CA ILE A 54 8.80 0.59 -7.84
C ILE A 54 10.13 -0.15 -8.01
N ASP A 55 11.18 0.60 -8.37
CA ASP A 55 12.57 0.14 -8.31
C ASP A 55 13.20 0.64 -7.01
N ASP A 56 13.27 -0.24 -6.01
CA ASP A 56 13.81 0.03 -4.67
C ASP A 56 15.28 0.45 -4.65
N ARG A 57 16.01 0.37 -5.77
CA ARG A 57 17.39 0.86 -5.90
C ARG A 57 17.45 2.35 -6.23
N LYS A 58 16.35 2.95 -6.67
CA LYS A 58 16.28 4.39 -6.94
C LYS A 58 16.46 5.22 -5.67
N SER A 59 16.84 6.48 -5.87
CA SER A 59 16.90 7.48 -4.81
C SER A 59 15.50 7.80 -4.30
N LEU A 60 15.40 8.26 -3.05
CA LEU A 60 14.11 8.59 -2.42
C LEU A 60 13.26 9.58 -3.25
N PRO A 61 13.81 10.69 -3.81
CA PRO A 61 13.01 11.59 -4.64
C PRO A 61 12.40 10.91 -5.86
N LEU A 62 13.14 10.02 -6.54
CA LEU A 62 12.64 9.30 -7.70
C LEU A 62 11.57 8.28 -7.31
N LEU A 63 11.71 7.61 -6.16
CA LEU A 63 10.67 6.72 -5.63
C LEU A 63 9.36 7.48 -5.33
N ILE A 64 9.46 8.69 -4.78
CA ILE A 64 8.29 9.53 -4.51
C ILE A 64 7.57 9.87 -5.81
N GLU A 65 8.29 10.28 -6.86
CA GLU A 65 7.69 10.61 -8.16
C GLU A 65 7.09 9.38 -8.86
N ASP A 66 7.76 8.23 -8.78
CA ASP A 66 7.24 6.96 -9.33
C ASP A 66 5.92 6.55 -8.66
N ILE A 67 5.83 6.66 -7.32
CA ILE A 67 4.60 6.34 -6.58
C ILE A 67 3.51 7.39 -6.86
N TYR A 68 3.86 8.67 -6.82
CA TYR A 68 2.93 9.77 -7.06
C TYR A 68 2.28 9.65 -8.44
N SER A 69 3.08 9.49 -9.50
CA SER A 69 2.57 9.39 -10.87
C SER A 69 1.66 8.19 -11.09
N GLN A 70 1.92 7.07 -10.40
CA GLN A 70 1.09 5.87 -10.49
C GLN A 70 -0.19 5.95 -9.66
N LEU A 71 -0.25 6.78 -8.62
CA LEU A 71 -1.43 6.96 -7.76
C LEU A 71 -2.29 8.16 -8.16
N ASN A 72 -1.72 9.17 -8.81
CA ASN A 72 -2.41 10.40 -9.18
C ASN A 72 -3.62 10.12 -10.09
N GLY A 73 -4.79 10.60 -9.69
CA GLY A 73 -6.05 10.35 -10.39
C GLY A 73 -6.59 8.92 -10.31
N LYS A 74 -5.98 8.03 -9.49
CA LYS A 74 -6.47 6.66 -9.26
C LYS A 74 -7.11 6.46 -7.89
N ILE A 75 -7.18 7.51 -7.09
CA ILE A 75 -7.82 7.54 -5.78
C ILE A 75 -9.01 8.48 -5.92
N GLU A 76 -10.21 7.97 -5.67
CA GLU A 76 -11.48 8.68 -5.85
C GLU A 76 -11.86 9.45 -4.58
N GLY A 77 -11.42 8.97 -3.41
CA GLY A 77 -11.65 9.61 -2.12
C GLY A 77 -10.66 10.74 -1.75
N THR A 78 -10.96 11.44 -0.67
CA THR A 78 -10.06 12.44 -0.05
C THR A 78 -9.15 11.84 1.02
N GLU A 79 -9.33 10.56 1.35
CA GLU A 79 -8.60 9.85 2.38
C GLU A 79 -8.26 8.42 1.94
N VAL A 80 -7.16 7.89 2.47
CA VAL A 80 -6.76 6.50 2.27
C VAL A 80 -6.52 5.80 3.60
N ALA A 81 -6.87 4.52 3.65
CA ALA A 81 -6.41 3.63 4.69
C ALA A 81 -4.98 3.21 4.35
N LEU A 82 -4.01 3.58 5.18
CA LEU A 82 -2.60 3.33 4.97
C LEU A 82 -2.09 2.24 5.91
N ASN A 83 -1.42 1.23 5.35
CA ASN A 83 -0.68 0.24 6.13
C ASN A 83 0.79 0.18 5.71
N LEU A 84 1.69 0.27 6.70
CA LEU A 84 3.15 0.29 6.49
C LEU A 84 3.86 -0.88 7.20
N ILE A 85 3.16 -1.95 7.57
CA ILE A 85 3.75 -3.06 8.33
C ILE A 85 4.78 -3.85 7.52
N SER A 86 4.63 -3.88 6.20
CA SER A 86 5.60 -4.49 5.29
C SER A 86 6.44 -3.43 4.60
N GLY A 87 7.59 -3.83 4.04
CA GLY A 87 8.51 -2.92 3.36
C GLY A 87 9.56 -2.31 4.27
N THR A 88 10.29 -1.35 3.72
CA THR A 88 11.45 -0.69 4.34
C THR A 88 11.14 0.76 4.67
N GLY A 89 11.89 1.35 5.62
CA GLY A 89 11.72 2.76 5.98
C GLY A 89 11.86 3.72 4.79
N LYS A 90 12.65 3.37 3.76
CA LYS A 90 12.77 4.15 2.53
C LYS A 90 11.48 4.11 1.70
N GLU A 91 10.86 2.94 1.56
CA GLU A 91 9.59 2.77 0.84
C GLU A 91 8.44 3.44 1.60
N HIS A 92 8.42 3.30 2.93
CA HIS A 92 7.45 3.98 3.80
C HIS A 92 7.51 5.49 3.62
N MET A 93 8.72 6.04 3.68
CA MET A 93 8.95 7.49 3.50
C MET A 93 8.54 7.95 2.10
N ALA A 94 8.83 7.15 1.07
CA ALA A 94 8.44 7.46 -0.30
C ALA A 94 6.92 7.48 -0.48
N LEU A 95 6.24 6.44 0.00
CA LEU A 95 4.78 6.32 -0.09
C LEU A 95 4.08 7.44 0.69
N LEU A 96 4.48 7.66 1.94
CA LEU A 96 3.90 8.71 2.77
C LEU A 96 4.04 10.08 2.11
N SER A 97 5.24 10.39 1.59
CA SER A 97 5.49 11.67 0.90
C SER A 97 4.66 11.81 -0.37
N ALA A 98 4.46 10.73 -1.14
CA ALA A 98 3.63 10.75 -2.33
C ALA A 98 2.14 10.99 -2.00
N LEU A 99 1.61 10.33 -0.96
CA LEU A 99 0.23 10.54 -0.50
C LEU A 99 0.00 11.97 0.00
N LEU A 100 0.96 12.53 0.74
CA LEU A 100 0.91 13.93 1.18
C LEU A 100 0.96 14.91 0.00
N LYS A 101 1.78 14.64 -1.02
CA LYS A 101 1.81 15.43 -2.26
C LYS A 101 0.49 15.40 -3.04
N LEU A 102 -0.23 14.28 -2.99
CA LEU A 102 -1.56 14.14 -3.57
C LEU A 102 -2.65 14.90 -2.78
N GLY A 103 -2.32 15.42 -1.58
CA GLY A 103 -3.29 16.11 -0.73
C GLY A 103 -4.29 15.18 -0.05
N LEU A 104 -3.94 13.90 0.13
CA LEU A 104 -4.83 12.90 0.72
C LEU A 104 -4.71 12.87 2.25
N GLY A 105 -5.85 12.74 2.91
CA GLY A 105 -5.93 12.33 4.31
C GLY A 105 -5.45 10.89 4.50
N ILE A 106 -4.88 10.59 5.67
CA ILE A 106 -4.30 9.28 5.96
C ILE A 106 -4.93 8.75 7.24
N ARG A 107 -5.50 7.55 7.17
CA ARG A 107 -5.91 6.76 8.34
C ARG A 107 -5.00 5.55 8.44
N LEU A 108 -4.18 5.49 9.49
CA LEU A 108 -3.28 4.35 9.70
C LEU A 108 -4.11 3.16 10.15
N VAL A 109 -4.07 2.06 9.40
CA VAL A 109 -4.86 0.86 9.70
C VAL A 109 -3.99 -0.34 9.97
N GLY A 110 -4.49 -1.25 10.81
CA GLY A 110 -3.88 -2.53 11.06
C GLY A 110 -4.89 -3.55 11.58
N LEU A 111 -4.39 -4.72 12.00
CA LEU A 111 -5.17 -5.78 12.60
C LEU A 111 -5.10 -5.68 14.12
N LYS A 112 -6.25 -5.54 14.76
CA LYS A 112 -6.41 -5.63 16.21
C LYS A 112 -7.14 -6.94 16.53
N GLY A 113 -6.36 -8.00 16.73
CA GLY A 113 -6.90 -9.36 16.76
C GLY A 113 -7.39 -9.77 15.38
N ASP A 114 -8.69 -10.04 15.26
CA ASP A 114 -9.32 -10.46 14.00
C ASP A 114 -10.02 -9.33 13.22
N GLU A 115 -10.00 -8.11 13.74
CA GLU A 115 -10.66 -6.96 13.10
C GLU A 115 -9.64 -5.96 12.54
N VAL A 116 -10.03 -5.30 11.45
CA VAL A 116 -9.29 -4.13 10.94
C VAL A 116 -9.65 -2.92 11.78
N ALA A 117 -8.65 -2.23 12.31
CA ALA A 117 -8.81 -1.05 13.15
C ALA A 117 -7.85 0.06 12.76
N GLU A 118 -8.24 1.29 13.07
CA GLU A 118 -7.33 2.44 13.05
C GLU A 118 -6.35 2.33 14.24
N ILE A 119 -5.08 2.67 14.01
CA ILE A 119 -3.97 2.55 14.97
C ILE A 119 -3.65 3.90 15.62
#